data_AF-A0A960J7W4-F1
#
_entry.id   AF-A0A960J7W4-F1
#
_cell.length_a   1.000
_cell.length_b   1.000
_cell.length_c   1.000
_cell.angle_alpha   90.00
_cell.angle_beta   90.00
_cell.angle_gamma   90.00
#
_symmetry.space_group_name_H-M   'P 1'
#
loop_
_entity.id
_entity.type
_entity.pdbx_description
1 polymer ?
#
loop_
_entity_poly.entity_id
_entity_poly.type
_entity_poly.pdbx_seq_one_letter_code
_entity_poly.pdbx_strand_id
1 'polypeptide(L)' 'RMDVISIHCPGTPQTRHLLNRRRLELMRPTSYLVNTARGYVVDEEALLELLAVDP' A
#
# COMPACT_ATOMS: atom_id res chain seq x y z
N ARG A 1 -1.12 14.88 -3.21
CA ARG A 1 -1.58 14.33 -4.51
C ARG A 1 -0.39 13.57 -5.11
N MET A 2 -0.45 12.24 -5.16
CA MET A 2 0.64 11.39 -5.66
C MET A 2 0.13 10.43 -6.72
N ASP A 3 0.93 10.21 -7.74
CA ASP A 3 0.62 9.28 -8.85
C ASP A 3 1.40 7.97 -8.71
N VAL A 4 2.53 7.99 -8.00
CA VAL A 4 3.31 6.80 -7.66
C VAL A 4 3.75 6.89 -6.19
N ILE A 5 3.61 5.79 -5.46
CA ILE A 5 4.14 5.61 -4.10
C ILE A 5 5.12 4.45 -4.15
N SER A 6 6.37 4.69 -3.78
CA SER A 6 7.39 3.63 -3.66
C SER A 6 7.86 3.50 -2.22
N ILE A 7 7.90 2.27 -1.71
CA ILE A 7 8.23 1.95 -0.32
C ILE A 7 9.58 1.22 -0.27
N HIS A 8 10.52 1.84 0.45
CA HIS A 8 11.88 1.33 0.68
C HIS A 8 12.28 1.34 2.17
N CYS A 9 11.35 1.62 3.09
CA CYS A 9 11.67 1.71 4.50
C CYS A 9 12.05 0.34 5.10
N PRO A 10 12.86 0.29 6.18
CA PRO A 10 13.17 -0.96 6.87
C PRO A 10 11.89 -1.63 7.38
N GLY A 11 11.81 -2.95 7.24
CA GLY A 11 10.74 -3.73 7.86
C GLY A 11 10.97 -3.87 9.37
N THR A 12 10.28 -3.05 10.14
CA THR A 12 10.30 -3.06 11.61
C THR A 12 8.87 -3.16 12.16
N PRO A 13 8.67 -3.49 13.44
CA PRO A 13 7.35 -3.46 14.06
C PRO A 13 6.63 -2.10 13.89
N GLN A 14 7.39 -1.00 13.87
CA GLN A 14 6.88 0.36 13.71
C GLN A 14 6.36 0.65 12.30
N THR A 15 6.86 -0.05 11.29
CA THR A 15 6.43 0.09 9.88
C THR A 15 5.41 -0.96 9.48
N ARG A 16 4.93 -1.79 10.41
CA ARG A 16 3.88 -2.77 10.13
C ARG A 16 2.58 -2.03 9.77
N HIS A 17 2.01 -2.39 8.62
CA HIS A 17 0.83 -1.76 8.02
C HIS A 17 0.99 -0.23 7.95
N LEU A 18 2.20 0.23 7.60
CA LEU A 18 2.46 1.62 7.28
C LEU A 18 1.51 2.08 6.16
N LEU A 19 1.24 1.25 5.16
CA LEU A 19 0.12 1.44 4.23
C LEU A 19 -1.05 0.55 4.65
N ASN A 20 -1.87 1.06 5.58
CA ASN A 20 -3.11 0.43 6.01
C ASN A 20 -4.31 0.79 5.12
N ARG A 21 -5.44 0.10 5.30
CA ARG A 21 -6.70 0.36 4.56
C ARG A 21 -7.02 1.85 4.41
N ARG A 22 -7.06 2.59 5.53
CA ARG A 22 -7.37 4.03 5.51
C ARG A 22 -6.44 4.83 4.60
N ARG A 23 -5.14 4.50 4.58
CA ARG A 23 -4.16 5.19 3.72
C ARG A 23 -4.27 4.75 2.26
N LEU A 24 -4.59 3.48 2.01
CA LEU A 24 -4.83 2.94 0.68
C LEU A 24 -6.08 3.59 0.04
N GLU A 25 -7.16 3.78 0.79
CA GLU A 25 -8.40 4.46 0.32
C GLU A 25 -8.19 5.93 -0.07
N LEU A 26 -7.13 6.57 0.46
CA LEU A 26 -6.76 7.94 0.10
C LEU A 26 -5.91 8.00 -1.18
N MET A 27 -5.46 6.85 -1.69
CA MET A 27 -4.72 6.78 -2.94
C MET A 27 -5.64 7.07 -4.11
N ARG A 28 -5.05 7.52 -5.22
CA ARG A 28 -5.83 7.69 -6.45
C ARG A 28 -6.09 6.33 -7.07
N PRO A 29 -7.27 6.09 -7.67
CA PRO A 29 -7.55 4.86 -8.39
C PRO A 29 -6.52 4.58 -9.51
N THR A 30 -5.96 5.63 -10.11
CA THR A 30 -4.96 5.53 -11.19
C THR A 30 -3.50 5.54 -10.70
N SER A 31 -3.27 5.54 -9.38
CA SER A 31 -1.90 5.58 -8.83
C SER A 31 -1.29 4.20 -8.70
N TYR A 32 0.04 4.14 -8.77
CA TYR A 32 0.80 2.91 -8.61
C TYR A 32 1.44 2.82 -7.22
N LEU A 33 1.39 1.63 -6.62
CA LEU A 33 2.12 1.27 -5.40
C LEU A 33 3.24 0.28 -5.74
N VAL A 34 4.48 0.63 -5.39
CA VAL A 34 5.65 -0.24 -5.55
C VAL A 34 6.26 -0.50 -4.18
N ASN A 35 6.10 -1.72 -3.65
CA ASN A 35 6.73 -2.11 -2.38
C ASN A 35 7.97 -2.98 -2.65
N THR A 36 9.15 -2.47 -2.30
CA THR A 36 10.41 -3.24 -2.34
C THR A 36 10.98 -3.56 -0.95
N ALA A 37 10.20 -3.27 0.10
CA ALA A 37 10.61 -3.45 1.50
C ALA A 37 10.25 -4.86 2.03
N ARG A 38 9.17 -4.95 2.82
CA ARG A 38 8.61 -6.20 3.36
C ARG A 38 7.10 -6.18 3.12
N GLY A 39 6.50 -7.34 2.88
CA GLY A 39 5.06 -7.47 2.58
C GLY A 39 4.20 -6.81 3.65
N TYR A 40 4.46 -7.12 4.93
CA TYR A 40 3.73 -6.58 6.08
C TYR A 40 3.79 -5.07 6.28
N VAL A 41 4.58 -4.33 5.49
CA VAL A 41 4.55 -2.86 5.48
C VAL A 41 3.24 -2.34 4.86
N VAL A 42 2.65 -3.13 3.98
CA VAL A 42 1.33 -2.88 3.39
C VAL A 42 0.34 -3.86 4.02
N ASP A 43 -0.88 -3.39 4.24
CA ASP A 43 -2.01 -4.24 4.58
C ASP A 43 -2.48 -4.98 3.32
N GLU A 44 -1.99 -6.21 3.13
CA GLU A 44 -2.19 -6.99 1.90
C GLU A 44 -3.65 -7.35 1.66
N GLU A 45 -4.41 -7.63 2.72
CA GLU A 45 -5.85 -7.94 2.62
C GLU A 45 -6.63 -6.74 2.10
N ALA A 46 -6.42 -5.56 2.71
CA ALA A 46 -7.04 -4.32 2.24
C ALA A 46 -6.59 -3.94 0.82
N LEU A 47 -5.32 -4.18 0.47
CA LEU A 47 -4.82 -3.93 -0.88
C LEU A 47 -5.51 -4.85 -1.91
N LEU A 48 -5.65 -6.15 -1.61
CA LEU A 48 -6.31 -7.11 -2.49
C LEU A 48 -7.77 -6.73 -2.75
N GLU A 49 -8.50 -6.34 -1.71
CA GLU A 49 -9.89 -5.88 -1.85
C GLU A 49 -9.99 -4.66 -2.78
N LEU A 50 -9.09 -3.68 -2.64
CA LEU A 50 -9.08 -2.47 -3.46
C LEU A 50 -8.64 -2.74 -4.91
N LEU A 51 -7.78 -3.74 -5.14
CA LEU A 51 -7.36 -4.16 -6.48
C LEU A 51 -8.39 -5.05 -7.18
N ALA A 52 -9.17 -5.83 -6.43
CA ALA A 52 -10.19 -6.71 -6.99
C ALA A 52 -11.36 -5.95 -7.64
N VAL A 53 -11.43 -4.64 -7.45
CA VAL A 53 -12.43 -3.76 -8.07
C VAL A 53 -12.02 -3.40 -9.51
N ASP A 54 -11.85 -4.39 -10.40
CA ASP A 54 -12.00 -4.26 -11.88
C ASP A 54 -11.83 -5.62 -12.61
N PRO A 55 -12.83 -6.11 -13.38
CA PRO A 55 -12.63 -6.98 -14.55
C PRO A 55 -12.47 -6.21 -15.87
#